data_AF-A0A075FKN3-F1
#
_entry.id   AF-A0A075FKN3-F1
#
_cell.length_a   1.000
_cell.length_b   1.000
_cell.length_c   1.000
_cell.angle_alpha   90.00
_cell.angle_beta   90.00
_cell.angle_gamma   90.00
#
_symmetry.space_group_name_H-M   'P 1'
#
loop_
_entity.id
_entity.type
_entity.pdbx_description
1 polymer ?
#
loop_
_entity_poly.entity_id
_entity_poly.type
_entity_poly.pdbx_seq_one_letter_code
_entity_poly.pdbx_strand_id
1 'polypeptide(L)'
;MEKSSSTTSNTKHLRNKILELAEKNGFTEPYYKTILDYTIANLESNDFAEKYYGYHNIDHLLEVPFCTLLVGGSNKIHNLSHDDLKYLFIAAIFHDFEPDKITDKPNEENVLMNLQIDTKLKELILDTGIDFEIVKVLIYRTAYPWTGQLKQNTEASIQRCFETSEITRNKPEKQEHYMWLGWILSIIDRTASYVLGDFSKAMHVAKMNSHALAWHPEVLVQRSVTYFEEITKNESKMSQLVLECLPIDMQNNFTGTVQKFAELRQKELQIADNFANQKLKFVPIMEFQGIKKTAEFANTLHSIYMELPKPLRFNETNFMGSLSDSKTILTTLRLDNVNGDVVGFAKGGPLENYNLRSEIKDENFDKKNTVFLEPIALRMGYWGLGAGHTLRQIFLMQAHTLNFNFLTSFAFRDVIEKRTKSMEKAEFVFKFDPERWDYYRIEL
;
A
#
# COMPACT_ATOMS: atom_id res chain seq x y z
N MET A 1 -19.37 -14.62 13.29
CA MET A 1 -19.24 -15.22 11.95
C MET A 1 -19.95 -14.32 10.98
N GLU A 2 -19.22 -13.38 10.38
CA GLU A 2 -19.57 -12.61 9.17
C GLU A 2 -18.51 -11.50 9.05
N LYS A 3 -17.64 -11.62 8.04
CA LYS A 3 -16.83 -10.58 7.36
C LYS A 3 -15.62 -11.23 6.68
N SER A 4 -15.87 -11.92 5.57
CA SER A 4 -14.86 -12.20 4.54
C SER A 4 -15.35 -11.86 3.12
N SER A 5 -16.57 -11.33 2.98
CA SER A 5 -17.25 -11.31 1.66
C SER A 5 -16.73 -10.27 0.67
N SER A 6 -15.96 -9.25 1.07
CA SER A 6 -15.57 -8.18 0.15
C SER A 6 -14.35 -8.52 -0.71
N THR A 7 -13.31 -9.12 -0.12
CA THR A 7 -12.05 -9.41 -0.83
C THR A 7 -12.24 -10.61 -1.76
N THR A 8 -12.84 -11.71 -1.28
CA THR A 8 -13.18 -12.87 -2.11
C THR A 8 -14.11 -12.51 -3.27
N SER A 9 -15.00 -11.53 -3.09
CA SER A 9 -15.88 -11.03 -4.16
C SER A 9 -15.11 -10.22 -5.22
N ASN A 10 -14.07 -9.47 -4.83
CA ASN A 10 -13.27 -8.69 -5.78
C ASN A 10 -12.31 -9.59 -6.57
N THR A 11 -11.61 -10.51 -5.90
CA THR A 11 -10.72 -11.49 -6.54
C THR A 11 -11.46 -12.30 -7.59
N LYS A 12 -12.64 -12.85 -7.24
CA LYS A 12 -13.47 -13.62 -8.19
C LYS A 12 -13.92 -12.77 -9.39
N HIS A 13 -14.28 -11.51 -9.16
CA HIS A 13 -14.70 -10.59 -10.21
C HIS A 13 -13.57 -10.26 -11.19
N LEU A 14 -12.41 -9.86 -10.68
CA LEU A 14 -11.23 -9.56 -11.51
C LEU A 14 -10.75 -10.80 -12.26
N ARG A 15 -10.66 -11.96 -11.58
CA ARG A 15 -10.34 -13.25 -12.22
C ARG A 15 -11.23 -13.52 -13.43
N ASN A 16 -12.55 -13.38 -13.29
CA ASN A 16 -13.47 -13.65 -14.40
C ASN A 16 -13.26 -12.66 -15.55
N LYS A 17 -13.08 -11.37 -15.26
CA LYS A 17 -12.77 -10.36 -16.29
C LYS A 17 -11.45 -10.63 -17.02
N ILE A 18 -10.43 -11.11 -16.31
CA ILE A 18 -9.15 -11.49 -16.92
C ILE A 18 -9.38 -12.65 -17.90
N LEU A 19 -10.14 -13.67 -17.51
CA LEU A 19 -10.42 -14.80 -18.40
C LEU A 19 -11.24 -14.40 -19.64
N GLU A 20 -12.24 -13.55 -19.48
CA GLU A 20 -13.03 -13.00 -20.61
C GLU A 20 -12.13 -12.20 -21.58
N LEU A 21 -11.22 -11.38 -21.06
CA LEU A 21 -10.27 -10.64 -21.87
C LEU A 21 -9.21 -11.54 -22.50
N ALA A 22 -8.75 -12.57 -21.80
CA ALA A 22 -7.78 -13.53 -22.32
C ALA A 22 -8.38 -14.27 -23.53
N GLU A 23 -9.61 -14.77 -23.39
CA GLU A 23 -10.35 -15.42 -24.48
C GLU A 23 -10.54 -14.48 -25.67
N LYS A 24 -10.95 -13.22 -25.43
CA LYS A 24 -11.08 -12.20 -26.48
C LYS A 24 -9.77 -11.92 -27.22
N ASN A 25 -8.64 -12.05 -26.53
CA ASN A 25 -7.30 -11.89 -27.11
C ASN A 25 -6.77 -13.18 -27.76
N GLY A 26 -7.54 -14.26 -27.79
CA GLY A 26 -7.18 -15.53 -28.42
C GLY A 26 -6.49 -16.53 -27.49
N PHE A 27 -6.43 -16.27 -26.18
CA PHE A 27 -5.85 -17.18 -25.17
C PHE A 27 -6.92 -18.14 -24.65
N THR A 28 -7.23 -19.13 -25.48
CA THR A 28 -8.34 -20.08 -25.24
C THR A 28 -7.89 -21.40 -24.63
N GLU A 29 -6.59 -21.64 -24.61
CA GLU A 29 -6.00 -22.87 -24.15
C GLU A 29 -6.17 -23.03 -22.62
N PRO A 30 -6.45 -24.26 -22.12
CA PRO A 30 -6.78 -24.48 -20.71
C PRO A 30 -5.67 -24.07 -19.73
N TYR A 31 -4.41 -24.06 -20.17
CA TYR A 31 -3.28 -23.75 -19.31
C TYR A 31 -3.29 -22.29 -18.84
N TYR A 32 -3.78 -21.33 -19.63
CA TYR A 32 -3.86 -19.92 -19.19
C TYR A 32 -4.76 -19.75 -17.96
N LYS A 33 -5.94 -20.38 -18.01
CA LYS A 33 -6.87 -20.42 -16.86
C LYS A 33 -6.24 -21.17 -15.69
N THR A 34 -5.58 -22.29 -15.96
CA THR A 34 -4.99 -23.14 -14.91
C THR A 34 -3.85 -22.42 -14.18
N ILE A 35 -3.00 -21.68 -14.91
CA ILE A 35 -1.93 -20.85 -14.36
C ILE A 35 -2.53 -19.77 -13.45
N LEU A 36 -3.50 -18.99 -13.94
CA LEU A 36 -4.13 -17.93 -13.15
C LEU A 36 -4.77 -18.48 -11.87
N ASP A 37 -5.53 -19.57 -11.98
CA ASP A 37 -6.22 -20.21 -10.85
C ASP A 37 -5.24 -20.75 -9.82
N TYR A 38 -4.15 -21.35 -10.28
CA TYR A 38 -3.12 -21.89 -9.40
C TYR A 38 -2.35 -20.78 -8.67
N THR A 39 -2.02 -19.69 -9.36
CA THR A 39 -1.39 -18.51 -8.74
C THR A 39 -2.28 -17.91 -7.65
N ILE A 40 -3.58 -17.72 -7.95
CA ILE A 40 -4.57 -17.23 -6.98
C ILE A 40 -4.64 -18.15 -5.76
N ALA A 41 -4.79 -19.46 -6.00
CA ALA A 41 -4.95 -20.44 -4.92
C ALA A 41 -3.74 -20.49 -3.98
N ASN A 42 -2.52 -20.38 -4.50
CA ASN A 42 -1.32 -20.36 -3.66
C ASN A 42 -1.30 -19.14 -2.73
N LEU A 43 -1.68 -17.97 -3.25
CA LEU A 43 -1.69 -16.74 -2.47
C LEU A 43 -2.83 -16.69 -1.45
N GLU A 44 -3.99 -17.26 -1.78
CA GLU A 44 -5.13 -17.39 -0.85
C GLU A 44 -4.91 -18.45 0.23
N SER A 45 -4.15 -19.52 -0.08
CA SER A 45 -3.95 -20.63 0.86
C SER A 45 -3.11 -20.26 2.08
N ASN A 46 -2.39 -19.15 2.02
CA ASN A 46 -1.73 -18.56 3.17
C ASN A 46 -2.65 -17.48 3.77
N ASP A 47 -2.88 -17.53 5.08
CA ASP A 47 -3.74 -16.62 5.90
C ASP A 47 -3.45 -15.10 5.72
N PHE A 48 -2.46 -14.75 4.88
CA PHE A 48 -2.09 -13.41 4.46
C PHE A 48 -3.10 -12.75 3.51
N ALA A 49 -3.77 -13.50 2.62
CA ALA A 49 -4.62 -12.88 1.59
C ALA A 49 -5.76 -11.99 2.13
N GLU A 50 -6.31 -12.28 3.31
CA GLU A 50 -7.36 -11.47 3.92
C GLU A 50 -6.84 -10.43 4.93
N LYS A 51 -5.64 -10.63 5.50
CA LYS A 51 -5.14 -9.83 6.63
C LYS A 51 -4.05 -8.82 6.23
N TYR A 52 -3.41 -9.01 5.09
CA TYR A 52 -2.27 -8.22 4.64
C TYR A 52 -2.69 -6.86 4.07
N TYR A 53 -2.14 -5.78 4.64
CA TYR A 53 -2.43 -4.40 4.20
C TYR A 53 -1.44 -3.82 3.17
N GLY A 54 -0.39 -4.54 2.79
CA GLY A 54 0.58 -4.01 1.84
C GLY A 54 0.04 -3.90 0.41
N TYR A 55 0.76 -3.13 -0.41
CA TYR A 55 0.37 -2.83 -1.79
C TYR A 55 0.39 -4.06 -2.69
N HIS A 56 1.41 -4.91 -2.51
CA HIS A 56 1.65 -6.11 -3.30
C HIS A 56 0.76 -7.27 -2.81
N ASN A 57 -0.56 -7.06 -2.86
CA ASN A 57 -1.57 -8.03 -2.44
C ASN A 57 -2.26 -8.68 -3.65
N ILE A 58 -3.22 -9.57 -3.39
CA ILE A 58 -3.91 -10.30 -4.46
C ILE A 58 -4.72 -9.40 -5.41
N ASP A 59 -5.25 -8.26 -4.92
CA ASP A 59 -5.94 -7.31 -5.79
C ASP A 59 -4.95 -6.78 -6.82
N HIS A 60 -3.83 -6.21 -6.37
CA HIS A 60 -2.80 -5.67 -7.27
C HIS A 60 -2.30 -6.73 -8.28
N LEU A 61 -2.04 -7.95 -7.80
CA LEU A 61 -1.61 -9.05 -8.65
C LEU A 61 -2.58 -9.35 -9.80
N LEU A 62 -3.89 -9.13 -9.61
CA LEU A 62 -4.90 -9.33 -10.65
C LEU A 62 -5.14 -8.08 -11.50
N GLU A 63 -4.92 -6.89 -10.94
CA GLU A 63 -5.05 -5.62 -11.66
C GLU A 63 -4.04 -5.49 -12.80
N VAL A 64 -2.80 -5.97 -12.60
CA VAL A 64 -1.74 -5.95 -13.61
C VAL A 64 -2.06 -6.80 -14.84
N PRO A 65 -2.35 -8.12 -14.76
CA PRO A 65 -2.73 -8.94 -15.91
C PRO A 65 -4.03 -8.45 -16.57
N PHE A 66 -4.98 -7.91 -15.81
CA PHE A 66 -6.17 -7.27 -16.37
C PHE A 66 -5.80 -6.08 -17.28
N CYS A 67 -4.96 -5.16 -16.78
CA CYS A 67 -4.52 -4.02 -17.56
C CYS A 67 -3.62 -4.43 -18.73
N THR A 68 -2.79 -5.47 -18.58
CA THR A 68 -1.97 -6.04 -19.65
C THR A 68 -2.80 -6.53 -20.83
N LEU A 69 -3.90 -7.24 -20.58
CA LEU A 69 -4.80 -7.71 -21.64
C LEU A 69 -5.58 -6.57 -22.31
N LEU A 70 -5.91 -5.51 -21.58
CA LEU A 70 -6.50 -4.30 -22.17
C LEU A 70 -5.52 -3.57 -23.08
N VAL A 71 -4.28 -3.39 -22.62
CA VAL A 71 -3.22 -2.70 -23.36
C VAL A 71 -2.88 -3.47 -24.63
N GLY A 72 -2.58 -4.77 -24.48
CA GLY A 72 -2.22 -5.63 -25.60
C GLY A 72 -3.35 -5.85 -26.61
N GLY A 73 -4.59 -5.98 -26.12
CA GLY A 73 -5.77 -6.16 -26.97
C GLY A 73 -6.30 -4.91 -27.65
N SER A 74 -5.71 -3.74 -27.39
CA SER A 74 -6.15 -2.47 -27.97
C SER A 74 -5.81 -2.31 -29.46
N ASN A 75 -4.82 -3.07 -29.95
CA ASN A 75 -4.20 -2.93 -31.28
C ASN A 75 -3.60 -1.53 -31.58
N LYS A 76 -3.43 -0.68 -30.56
CA LYS A 76 -2.83 0.66 -30.71
C LYS A 76 -1.30 0.65 -30.70
N ILE A 77 -0.68 -0.42 -30.19
CA ILE A 77 0.78 -0.60 -30.18
C ILE A 77 1.18 -1.45 -31.39
N HIS A 78 1.52 -0.80 -32.51
CA HIS A 78 1.80 -1.49 -33.78
C HIS A 78 2.92 -2.52 -33.74
N ASN A 79 3.92 -2.34 -32.86
CA ASN A 79 5.07 -3.23 -32.74
C ASN A 79 4.83 -4.39 -31.75
N LEU A 80 3.66 -4.45 -31.12
CA LEU A 80 3.32 -5.53 -30.20
C LEU A 80 2.65 -6.67 -30.97
N SER A 81 3.33 -7.81 -31.07
CA SER A 81 2.78 -9.01 -31.70
C SER A 81 1.85 -9.79 -30.76
N HIS A 82 1.07 -10.72 -31.33
CA HIS A 82 0.26 -11.63 -30.53
C HIS A 82 1.11 -12.53 -29.62
N ASP A 83 2.29 -12.97 -30.09
CA ASP A 83 3.22 -13.74 -29.25
C ASP A 83 3.81 -12.89 -28.12
N ASP A 84 4.10 -11.61 -28.35
CA ASP A 84 4.54 -10.70 -27.28
C ASP A 84 3.49 -10.59 -26.16
N LEU A 85 2.20 -10.57 -26.52
CA LEU A 85 1.12 -10.52 -25.54
C LEU A 85 1.07 -11.79 -24.68
N LYS A 86 1.46 -12.96 -25.21
CA LYS A 86 1.56 -14.19 -24.40
C LYS A 86 2.63 -14.03 -23.31
N TYR A 87 3.81 -13.54 -23.69
CA TYR A 87 4.90 -13.27 -22.74
C TYR A 87 4.50 -12.24 -21.70
N LEU A 88 3.88 -11.13 -22.12
CA LEU A 88 3.38 -10.09 -21.22
C LEU A 88 2.34 -10.63 -20.25
N PHE A 89 1.36 -11.40 -20.73
CA PHE A 89 0.29 -11.92 -19.89
C PHE A 89 0.81 -12.88 -18.84
N ILE A 90 1.69 -13.81 -19.21
CA ILE A 90 2.28 -14.75 -18.25
C ILE A 90 3.20 -14.03 -17.26
N ALA A 91 4.04 -13.10 -17.72
CA ALA A 91 4.86 -12.29 -16.82
C ALA A 91 4.00 -11.44 -15.87
N ALA A 92 2.89 -10.88 -16.35
CA ALA A 92 1.96 -10.10 -15.53
C ALA A 92 1.26 -10.95 -14.46
N ILE A 93 0.94 -12.23 -14.72
CA ILE A 93 0.39 -13.12 -13.68
C ILE A 93 1.43 -13.36 -12.58
N PHE A 94 2.72 -13.39 -12.92
CA PHE A 94 3.78 -13.78 -11.99
C PHE A 94 4.61 -12.63 -11.41
N HIS A 95 4.44 -11.39 -11.86
CA HIS A 95 5.34 -10.27 -11.54
C HIS A 95 5.60 -10.09 -10.04
N ASP A 96 4.61 -10.42 -9.21
CA ASP A 96 4.61 -10.32 -7.75
C ASP A 96 4.36 -11.66 -7.05
N PHE A 97 4.61 -12.79 -7.73
CA PHE A 97 4.36 -14.12 -7.19
C PHE A 97 5.33 -14.48 -6.06
N GLU A 98 4.90 -14.17 -4.84
CA GLU A 98 5.61 -14.47 -3.60
C GLU A 98 4.61 -15.06 -2.58
N PRO A 99 4.34 -16.38 -2.63
CA PRO A 99 3.33 -17.02 -1.79
C PRO A 99 3.64 -16.89 -0.29
N ASP A 100 4.92 -16.94 0.08
CA ASP A 100 5.36 -16.89 1.49
C ASP A 100 5.38 -15.48 2.09
N LYS A 101 5.19 -14.43 1.27
CA LYS A 101 5.21 -13.00 1.66
C LYS A 101 6.24 -12.65 2.74
N ILE A 102 7.50 -13.03 2.49
CA ILE A 102 8.63 -12.78 3.40
C ILE A 102 8.88 -11.27 3.54
N THR A 103 8.61 -10.50 2.47
CA THR A 103 8.81 -9.04 2.42
C THR A 103 7.55 -8.32 1.94
N ASP A 104 7.36 -7.06 2.38
CA ASP A 104 6.17 -6.27 2.01
C ASP A 104 6.16 -5.90 0.51
N LYS A 105 7.35 -5.57 0.01
CA LYS A 105 7.62 -5.43 -1.42
C LYS A 105 8.44 -6.64 -1.89
N PRO A 106 7.90 -7.48 -2.78
CA PRO A 106 8.66 -8.57 -3.38
C PRO A 106 9.90 -8.03 -4.11
N ASN A 107 11.01 -8.74 -4.00
CA ASN A 107 12.15 -8.58 -4.90
C ASN A 107 11.94 -9.51 -6.09
N GLU A 108 12.25 -9.04 -7.30
CA GLU A 108 12.17 -9.83 -8.53
C GLU A 108 12.97 -11.15 -8.41
N GLU A 109 14.09 -11.17 -7.69
CA GLU A 109 14.86 -12.39 -7.42
C GLU A 109 14.06 -13.41 -6.59
N ASN A 110 13.33 -12.98 -5.56
CA ASN A 110 12.49 -13.85 -4.75
C ASN A 110 11.31 -14.40 -5.56
N VAL A 111 10.67 -13.56 -6.36
CA VAL A 111 9.58 -13.97 -7.27
C VAL A 111 10.08 -15.08 -8.18
N LEU A 112 11.23 -14.87 -8.83
CA LEU A 112 11.78 -15.85 -9.76
C LEU A 112 12.27 -17.12 -9.06
N MET A 113 12.78 -17.03 -7.83
CA MET A 113 13.13 -18.20 -7.03
C MET A 113 11.90 -19.06 -6.74
N ASN A 114 10.77 -18.45 -6.35
CA ASN A 114 9.51 -19.15 -6.12
C ASN A 114 9.00 -19.87 -7.37
N LEU A 115 9.04 -19.21 -8.53
CA LEU A 115 8.68 -19.84 -9.81
C LEU A 115 9.63 -20.99 -10.19
N GLN A 116 10.91 -20.90 -9.80
CA GLN A 116 11.91 -21.92 -10.08
C GLN A 116 11.89 -23.11 -9.12
N ILE A 117 11.19 -23.05 -8.00
CA ILE A 117 11.07 -24.22 -7.10
C ILE A 117 9.71 -24.91 -7.25
N ASP A 118 8.68 -24.18 -7.67
CA ASP A 118 7.35 -24.75 -7.91
C ASP A 118 7.35 -25.63 -9.17
N THR A 119 7.28 -26.95 -8.96
CA THR A 119 7.34 -27.93 -10.05
C THR A 119 6.10 -27.86 -10.95
N LYS A 120 4.94 -27.55 -10.38
CA LYS A 120 3.68 -27.46 -11.14
C LYS A 120 3.64 -26.20 -12.01
N LEU A 121 4.14 -25.07 -11.51
CA LEU A 121 4.27 -23.86 -12.34
C LEU A 121 5.26 -24.07 -13.49
N LYS A 122 6.37 -24.78 -13.26
CA LYS A 122 7.28 -25.13 -14.37
C LYS A 122 6.60 -25.93 -15.45
N GLU A 123 5.86 -26.98 -15.08
CA GLU A 123 5.10 -27.79 -16.03
C GLU A 123 4.07 -26.95 -16.79
N LEU A 124 3.30 -26.12 -16.09
CA LEU A 124 2.32 -25.23 -16.72
C LEU A 124 2.94 -24.19 -17.66
N ILE A 125 4.12 -23.65 -17.32
CA ILE A 125 4.86 -22.72 -18.19
C ILE A 125 5.36 -23.47 -19.42
N LEU A 126 5.88 -24.69 -19.28
CA LEU A 126 6.31 -25.50 -20.42
C LEU A 126 5.15 -25.78 -21.39
N ASP A 127 3.95 -26.07 -20.87
CA ASP A 127 2.75 -26.29 -21.69
C ASP A 127 2.36 -25.08 -22.55
N THR A 128 2.76 -23.85 -22.15
CA THR A 128 2.47 -22.64 -22.93
C THR A 128 3.36 -22.48 -24.17
N GLY A 129 4.47 -23.22 -24.24
CA GLY A 129 5.47 -23.11 -25.31
C GLY A 129 6.25 -21.79 -25.34
N ILE A 130 6.13 -20.94 -24.31
CA ILE A 130 6.92 -19.69 -24.20
C ILE A 130 8.29 -19.97 -23.59
N ASP A 131 9.29 -19.17 -23.98
CA ASP A 131 10.62 -19.23 -23.38
C ASP A 131 10.59 -18.58 -21.98
N PHE A 132 10.77 -19.39 -20.94
CA PHE A 132 10.75 -18.92 -19.55
C PHE A 132 11.85 -17.88 -19.25
N GLU A 133 12.98 -17.90 -19.95
CA GLU A 133 14.03 -16.89 -19.75
C GLU A 133 13.55 -15.50 -20.18
N ILE A 134 12.67 -15.40 -21.19
CA ILE A 134 12.06 -14.13 -21.58
C ILE A 134 11.07 -13.66 -20.51
N VAL A 135 10.28 -14.57 -19.92
CA VAL A 135 9.40 -14.23 -18.80
C VAL A 135 10.20 -13.64 -17.64
N LYS A 136 11.36 -14.22 -17.31
CA LYS A 136 12.28 -13.66 -16.31
C LYS A 136 12.76 -12.26 -16.66
N VAL A 137 13.12 -12.00 -17.92
CA VAL A 137 13.52 -10.66 -18.38
C VAL A 137 12.42 -9.64 -18.13
N LEU A 138 11.17 -9.98 -18.46
CA LEU A 138 10.02 -9.09 -18.27
C LEU A 138 9.79 -8.78 -16.79
N ILE A 139 9.86 -9.80 -15.91
CA ILE A 139 9.74 -9.64 -14.46
C ILE A 139 10.91 -8.80 -13.91
N TYR A 140 12.16 -9.12 -14.25
CA TYR A 140 13.30 -8.30 -13.83
C TYR A 140 13.13 -6.83 -14.24
N ARG A 141 12.58 -6.57 -15.43
CA ARG A 141 12.41 -5.21 -15.93
C ARG A 141 11.34 -4.40 -15.17
N THR A 142 10.50 -5.02 -14.34
CA THR A 142 9.58 -4.29 -13.44
C THR A 142 10.28 -3.66 -12.24
N ALA A 143 11.54 -4.01 -11.98
CA ALA A 143 12.33 -3.44 -10.89
C ALA A 143 12.25 -1.91 -10.86
N TYR A 144 11.92 -1.37 -9.69
CA TYR A 144 11.72 0.06 -9.50
C TYR A 144 12.30 0.54 -8.16
N PRO A 145 13.02 1.68 -8.14
CA PRO A 145 13.33 2.56 -9.28
C PRO A 145 14.39 1.95 -10.23
N TRP A 146 14.23 2.14 -11.54
CA TRP A 146 15.17 1.63 -12.56
C TRP A 146 16.45 2.49 -12.66
N THR A 147 17.18 2.63 -11.55
CA THR A 147 18.38 3.46 -11.43
C THR A 147 19.43 2.85 -10.48
N GLY A 148 20.64 3.42 -10.49
CA GLY A 148 21.70 3.08 -9.52
C GLY A 148 22.12 1.61 -9.53
N GLN A 149 22.48 1.10 -8.35
CA GLN A 149 22.94 -0.29 -8.16
C GLN A 149 21.87 -1.32 -8.50
N LEU A 150 20.59 -1.02 -8.22
CA LEU A 150 19.47 -1.90 -8.54
C LEU A 150 19.45 -2.17 -10.05
N LYS A 151 19.44 -1.12 -10.88
CA LYS A 151 19.50 -1.24 -12.33
C LYS A 151 20.68 -2.10 -12.80
N GLN A 152 21.89 -1.83 -12.29
CA GLN A 152 23.10 -2.57 -12.71
C GLN A 152 23.02 -4.07 -12.39
N ASN A 153 22.55 -4.41 -11.19
CA ASN A 153 22.40 -5.81 -10.77
C ASN A 153 21.32 -6.51 -11.63
N THR A 154 20.19 -5.84 -11.85
CA THR A 154 19.09 -6.37 -12.63
C THR A 154 19.46 -6.54 -14.11
N GLU A 155 20.18 -5.58 -14.71
CA GLU A 155 20.70 -5.69 -16.09
C GLU A 155 21.67 -6.86 -16.25
N ALA A 156 22.52 -7.13 -15.24
CA ALA A 156 23.39 -8.30 -15.26
C ALA A 156 22.59 -9.63 -15.22
N SER A 157 21.51 -9.69 -14.44
CA SER A 157 20.64 -10.87 -14.41
C SER A 157 19.83 -11.04 -15.71
N ILE A 158 19.35 -9.94 -16.30
CA ILE A 158 18.69 -9.93 -17.61
C ILE A 158 19.64 -10.43 -18.70
N GLN A 159 20.90 -9.99 -18.69
CA GLN A 159 21.88 -10.40 -19.69
C GLN A 159 22.11 -11.92 -19.68
N ARG A 160 22.16 -12.55 -18.49
CA ARG A 160 22.25 -14.01 -18.37
C ARG A 160 21.03 -14.72 -18.97
N CYS A 161 19.83 -14.17 -18.78
CA CYS A 161 18.60 -14.70 -19.38
C CYS A 161 18.70 -14.63 -20.91
N PHE A 162 19.18 -13.50 -21.45
CA PHE A 162 19.36 -13.32 -22.89
C PHE A 162 20.39 -14.28 -23.51
N GLU A 163 21.45 -14.60 -22.78
CA GLU A 163 22.45 -15.59 -23.19
C GLU A 163 21.94 -17.03 -23.09
N THR A 164 20.96 -17.29 -22.23
CA THR A 164 20.38 -18.62 -22.04
C THR A 164 19.31 -18.94 -23.08
N SER A 165 18.47 -17.96 -23.44
CA SER A 165 17.40 -18.11 -24.44
C SER A 165 17.92 -18.25 -25.87
N GLU A 166 17.42 -19.24 -26.61
CA GLU A 166 17.73 -19.41 -28.04
C GLU A 166 17.12 -18.31 -28.93
N ILE A 167 16.06 -17.66 -28.44
CA ILE A 167 15.36 -16.58 -29.14
C ILE A 167 16.20 -15.30 -29.13
N THR A 168 16.95 -15.05 -28.05
CA THR A 168 17.69 -13.79 -27.85
C THR A 168 19.21 -13.92 -27.89
N ARG A 169 19.76 -15.13 -27.72
CA ARG A 169 21.21 -15.37 -27.77
C ARG A 169 21.79 -14.86 -29.08
N ASN A 170 22.79 -13.99 -28.98
CA ASN A 170 23.47 -13.33 -30.11
C ASN A 170 22.54 -12.55 -31.05
N LYS A 171 21.36 -12.11 -30.59
CA LYS A 171 20.36 -11.38 -31.37
C LYS A 171 20.02 -10.05 -30.69
N PRO A 172 20.85 -9.00 -30.83
CA PRO A 172 20.67 -7.74 -30.11
C PRO A 172 19.30 -7.09 -30.36
N GLU A 173 18.76 -7.17 -31.59
CA GLU A 173 17.43 -6.65 -31.91
C GLU A 173 16.31 -7.32 -31.09
N LYS A 174 16.43 -8.63 -30.83
CA LYS A 174 15.47 -9.35 -29.98
C LYS A 174 15.64 -8.99 -28.50
N GLN A 175 16.88 -8.78 -28.05
CA GLN A 175 17.16 -8.34 -26.68
C GLN A 175 16.54 -6.95 -26.43
N GLU A 176 16.75 -6.00 -27.36
CA GLU A 176 16.15 -4.66 -27.28
C GLU A 176 14.62 -4.73 -27.28
N HIS A 177 14.03 -5.58 -28.13
CA HIS A 177 12.58 -5.79 -28.17
C HIS A 177 12.02 -6.29 -26.84
N TYR A 178 12.61 -7.30 -26.21
CA TYR A 178 12.12 -7.80 -24.93
C TYR A 178 12.43 -6.87 -23.75
N MET A 179 13.47 -6.05 -23.84
CA MET A 179 13.69 -4.94 -22.90
C MET A 179 12.58 -3.89 -23.02
N TRP A 180 12.17 -3.55 -24.24
CA TRP A 180 11.04 -2.66 -24.51
C TRP A 180 9.73 -3.26 -24.00
N LEU A 181 9.52 -4.57 -24.21
CA LEU A 181 8.34 -5.29 -23.72
C LEU A 181 8.25 -5.30 -22.19
N GLY A 182 9.38 -5.55 -21.50
CA GLY A 182 9.45 -5.45 -20.05
C GLY A 182 9.20 -4.03 -19.54
N TRP A 183 9.56 -2.99 -20.30
CA TRP A 183 9.25 -1.60 -19.93
C TRP A 183 7.75 -1.31 -20.00
N ILE A 184 7.05 -1.85 -21.00
CA ILE A 184 5.57 -1.82 -21.05
C ILE A 184 4.99 -2.43 -19.78
N LEU A 185 5.43 -3.63 -19.41
CA LEU A 185 4.97 -4.31 -18.19
C LEU A 185 5.24 -3.48 -16.93
N SER A 186 6.44 -2.89 -16.81
CA SER A 186 6.81 -2.02 -15.69
C SER A 186 5.89 -0.79 -15.55
N ILE A 187 5.44 -0.21 -16.67
CA ILE A 187 4.49 0.92 -16.63
C ILE A 187 3.08 0.44 -16.26
N ILE A 188 2.64 -0.71 -16.79
CA ILE A 188 1.35 -1.30 -16.44
C ILE A 188 1.30 -1.60 -14.94
N ASP A 189 2.30 -2.30 -14.42
CA ASP A 189 2.47 -2.62 -13.00
C ASP A 189 2.29 -1.38 -12.11
N ARG A 190 3.02 -0.31 -12.43
CA ARG A 190 3.02 0.94 -11.68
C ARG A 190 1.75 1.79 -11.80
N THR A 191 0.92 1.54 -12.80
CA THR A 191 -0.27 2.36 -13.09
C THR A 191 -1.59 1.64 -12.88
N ALA A 192 -1.63 0.30 -12.92
CA ALA A 192 -2.84 -0.53 -12.88
C ALA A 192 -3.80 -0.15 -11.74
N SER A 193 -3.27 -0.06 -10.52
CA SER A 193 -4.04 0.26 -9.32
C SER A 193 -4.62 1.68 -9.34
N TYR A 194 -3.96 2.62 -10.02
CA TYR A 194 -4.34 4.03 -10.11
C TYR A 194 -5.31 4.34 -11.28
N VAL A 195 -5.42 3.44 -12.26
CA VAL A 195 -6.38 3.59 -13.37
C VAL A 195 -7.75 2.95 -13.05
N LEU A 196 -7.81 2.03 -12.08
CA LEU A 196 -8.99 1.20 -11.77
C LEU A 196 -9.95 1.77 -10.72
N GLY A 197 -9.88 3.06 -10.40
CA GLY A 197 -10.85 3.68 -9.50
C GLY A 197 -10.63 5.18 -9.32
N ASP A 198 -11.45 5.76 -8.46
CA ASP A 198 -11.38 7.18 -8.16
C ASP A 198 -10.19 7.53 -7.25
N PHE A 199 -10.11 8.79 -6.87
CA PHE A 199 -9.05 9.27 -5.99
C PHE A 199 -9.04 8.64 -4.60
N SER A 200 -10.19 8.15 -4.10
CA SER A 200 -10.24 7.46 -2.80
C SER A 200 -9.43 6.17 -2.89
N LYS A 201 -9.61 5.40 -3.98
CA LYS A 201 -8.79 4.23 -4.27
C LYS A 201 -7.31 4.61 -4.44
N ALA A 202 -7.01 5.64 -5.22
CA ALA A 202 -5.62 6.07 -5.43
C ALA A 202 -4.91 6.48 -4.13
N MET A 203 -5.59 7.22 -3.25
CA MET A 203 -5.06 7.59 -1.94
C MET A 203 -4.85 6.36 -1.03
N HIS A 204 -5.75 5.38 -1.10
CA HIS A 204 -5.57 4.12 -0.39
C HIS A 204 -4.34 3.35 -0.88
N VAL A 205 -4.17 3.24 -2.20
CA VAL A 205 -3.00 2.63 -2.83
C VAL A 205 -1.70 3.36 -2.44
N ALA A 206 -1.69 4.69 -2.45
CA ALA A 206 -0.52 5.46 -2.03
C ALA A 206 -0.15 5.22 -0.55
N LYS A 207 -1.15 5.03 0.33
CA LYS A 207 -0.92 4.65 1.73
C LYS A 207 -0.34 3.24 1.87
N MET A 208 -0.79 2.29 1.06
CA MET A 208 -0.24 0.92 1.04
C MET A 208 1.22 0.92 0.53
N ASN A 209 1.52 1.69 -0.52
CA ASN A 209 2.88 1.87 -1.00
C ASN A 209 3.79 2.57 0.03
N SER A 210 3.27 3.61 0.68
CA SER A 210 3.95 4.29 1.79
C SER A 210 4.27 3.33 2.92
N HIS A 211 3.37 2.38 3.20
CA HIS A 211 3.57 1.35 4.22
C HIS A 211 4.69 0.39 3.83
N ALA A 212 4.61 -0.17 2.61
CA ALA A 212 5.60 -1.12 2.09
C ALA A 212 7.02 -0.58 2.06
N LEU A 213 7.16 0.72 1.80
CA LEU A 213 8.44 1.40 1.73
C LEU A 213 8.83 2.07 3.06
N ALA A 214 8.06 1.85 4.14
CA ALA A 214 8.26 2.45 5.46
C ALA A 214 8.38 3.99 5.45
N TRP A 215 7.63 4.66 4.58
CA TRP A 215 7.60 6.11 4.51
C TRP A 215 6.85 6.69 5.71
N HIS A 216 7.41 7.76 6.29
CA HIS A 216 6.68 8.54 7.29
C HIS A 216 5.45 9.22 6.63
N PRO A 217 4.29 9.33 7.31
CA PRO A 217 3.08 9.94 6.73
C PRO A 217 3.27 11.35 6.17
N GLU A 218 4.21 12.12 6.73
CA GLU A 218 4.58 13.47 6.29
C GLU A 218 5.06 13.54 4.83
N VAL A 219 5.72 12.51 4.33
CA VAL A 219 6.30 12.53 2.98
C VAL A 219 5.44 11.81 1.96
N LEU A 220 4.27 11.28 2.35
CA LEU A 220 3.41 10.48 1.49
C LEU A 220 2.99 11.24 0.23
N VAL A 221 2.45 12.45 0.37
CA VAL A 221 1.99 13.24 -0.77
C VAL A 221 3.17 13.68 -1.64
N GLN A 222 4.24 14.19 -1.04
CA GLN A 222 5.46 14.57 -1.77
C GLN A 222 5.99 13.42 -2.62
N ARG A 223 6.18 12.24 -2.02
CA ARG A 223 6.73 11.08 -2.73
C ARG A 223 5.75 10.52 -3.76
N SER A 224 4.45 10.62 -3.52
CA SER A 224 3.43 10.28 -4.52
C SER A 224 3.51 11.20 -5.73
N VAL A 225 3.68 12.52 -5.53
CA VAL A 225 3.91 13.46 -6.64
C VAL A 225 5.18 13.10 -7.41
N THR A 226 6.31 12.86 -6.73
CA THR A 226 7.55 12.44 -7.39
C THR A 226 7.37 11.14 -8.18
N TYR A 227 6.64 10.18 -7.63
CA TYR A 227 6.30 8.92 -8.31
C TYR A 227 5.53 9.16 -9.61
N PHE A 228 4.50 10.02 -9.59
CA PHE A 228 3.73 10.34 -10.80
C PHE A 228 4.51 11.21 -11.79
N GLU A 229 5.38 12.10 -11.32
CA GLU A 229 6.27 12.88 -12.19
C GLU A 229 7.26 11.99 -12.94
N GLU A 230 7.80 10.94 -12.30
CA GLU A 230 8.64 9.95 -12.96
C GLU A 230 7.89 9.32 -14.15
N ILE A 231 6.66 8.85 -13.91
CA ILE A 231 5.84 8.21 -14.94
C ILE A 231 5.48 9.21 -16.05
N THR A 232 4.98 10.39 -15.69
CA THR A 232 4.36 11.34 -16.64
C THR A 232 5.35 12.27 -17.34
N LYS A 233 6.56 12.46 -16.80
CA LYS A 233 7.59 13.32 -17.40
C LYS A 233 8.76 12.48 -17.92
N ASN A 234 9.40 11.72 -17.04
CA ASN A 234 10.65 11.00 -17.35
C ASN A 234 10.40 9.77 -18.23
N GLU A 235 9.28 9.09 -18.03
CA GLU A 235 8.85 7.93 -18.82
C GLU A 235 7.64 8.24 -19.73
N SER A 236 7.40 9.52 -20.00
CA SER A 236 6.24 10.04 -20.73
C SER A 236 5.91 9.30 -22.02
N LYS A 237 6.94 8.98 -22.82
CA LYS A 237 6.77 8.23 -24.08
C LYS A 237 6.13 6.86 -23.85
N MET A 238 6.60 6.11 -22.85
CA MET A 238 6.07 4.78 -22.56
C MET A 238 4.74 4.85 -21.81
N SER A 239 4.61 5.80 -20.87
CA SER A 239 3.37 5.98 -20.12
C SER A 239 2.21 6.38 -21.03
N GLN A 240 2.44 7.29 -21.99
CA GLN A 240 1.41 7.68 -22.97
C GLN A 240 1.00 6.49 -23.83
N LEU A 241 1.97 5.73 -24.36
CA LEU A 241 1.70 4.53 -25.15
C LEU A 241 0.79 3.53 -24.40
N VAL A 242 1.07 3.29 -23.11
CA VAL A 242 0.26 2.38 -22.28
C VAL A 242 -1.11 2.98 -21.97
N LEU A 243 -1.16 4.23 -21.48
CA LEU A 243 -2.41 4.85 -21.03
C LEU A 243 -3.40 5.05 -22.18
N GLU A 244 -2.94 5.40 -23.38
CA GLU A 244 -3.80 5.57 -24.56
C GLU A 244 -4.50 4.27 -25.00
N CYS A 245 -3.96 3.10 -24.61
CA CYS A 245 -4.57 1.81 -24.86
C CYS A 245 -5.76 1.50 -23.94
N LEU A 246 -5.84 2.17 -22.78
CA LEU A 246 -6.88 1.93 -21.79
C LEU A 246 -8.20 2.63 -22.17
N PRO A 247 -9.36 2.19 -21.62
CA PRO A 247 -10.61 2.92 -21.71
C PRO A 247 -10.51 4.37 -21.20
N ILE A 248 -11.30 5.28 -21.78
CA ILE A 248 -11.27 6.73 -21.46
C ILE A 248 -11.48 6.98 -19.96
N ASP A 249 -12.40 6.28 -19.31
CA ASP A 249 -12.65 6.44 -17.88
C ASP A 249 -11.42 6.09 -17.02
N MET A 250 -10.66 5.07 -17.42
CA MET A 250 -9.42 4.65 -16.75
C MET A 250 -8.30 5.68 -16.94
N GLN A 251 -8.21 6.29 -18.13
CA GLN A 251 -7.29 7.40 -18.40
C GLN A 251 -7.64 8.63 -17.56
N ASN A 252 -8.94 8.95 -17.46
CA ASN A 252 -9.44 10.06 -16.65
C ASN A 252 -9.17 9.84 -15.16
N ASN A 253 -9.32 8.60 -14.66
CA ASN A 253 -8.98 8.24 -13.29
C ASN A 253 -7.50 8.52 -12.96
N PHE A 254 -6.60 8.11 -13.85
CA PHE A 254 -5.17 8.35 -13.66
C PHE A 254 -4.83 9.85 -13.71
N THR A 255 -5.29 10.56 -14.74
CA THR A 255 -5.06 12.01 -14.86
C THR A 255 -5.62 12.78 -13.66
N GLY A 256 -6.85 12.46 -13.23
CA GLY A 256 -7.47 13.06 -12.06
C GLY A 256 -6.72 12.73 -10.76
N THR A 257 -6.12 11.55 -10.67
CA THR A 257 -5.25 11.16 -9.55
C THR A 257 -4.00 12.02 -9.49
N VAL A 258 -3.27 12.14 -10.60
CA VAL A 258 -2.05 12.97 -10.70
C VAL A 258 -2.36 14.41 -10.31
N GLN A 259 -3.45 14.98 -10.84
CA GLN A 259 -3.88 16.33 -10.52
C GLN A 259 -4.18 16.51 -9.03
N LYS A 260 -4.96 15.62 -8.43
CA LYS A 260 -5.33 15.73 -7.00
C LYS A 260 -4.13 15.58 -6.07
N PHE A 261 -3.14 14.73 -6.39
CA PHE A 261 -1.90 14.68 -5.61
C PHE A 261 -1.10 15.97 -5.73
N ALA A 262 -1.04 16.60 -6.90
CA ALA A 262 -0.41 17.89 -7.07
C ALA A 262 -1.13 18.99 -6.27
N GLU A 263 -2.46 19.01 -6.29
CA GLU A 263 -3.29 19.93 -5.48
C GLU A 263 -3.05 19.74 -3.97
N LEU A 264 -3.03 18.49 -3.50
CA LEU A 264 -2.68 18.18 -2.11
C LEU A 264 -1.28 18.71 -1.79
N ARG A 265 -0.31 18.52 -2.67
CA ARG A 265 1.07 19.00 -2.43
C ARG A 265 1.13 20.52 -2.32
N GLN A 266 0.41 21.25 -3.17
CA GLN A 266 0.32 22.71 -3.05
C GLN A 266 -0.29 23.12 -1.71
N LYS A 267 -1.34 22.42 -1.27
CA LYS A 267 -1.95 22.65 0.04
C LYS A 267 -0.97 22.39 1.20
N GLU A 268 -0.18 21.32 1.15
CA GLU A 268 0.86 21.06 2.16
C GLU A 268 1.88 22.19 2.25
N LEU A 269 2.37 22.68 1.10
CA LEU A 269 3.33 23.78 1.05
C LEU A 269 2.73 25.08 1.60
N GLN A 270 1.47 25.38 1.28
CA GLN A 270 0.77 26.54 1.82
C GLN A 270 0.59 26.46 3.34
N ILE A 271 0.20 25.28 3.87
CA ILE A 271 0.07 25.07 5.31
C ILE A 271 1.44 25.25 5.98
N ALA A 272 2.49 24.64 5.45
CA ALA A 272 3.84 24.75 5.99
C ALA A 272 4.33 26.22 6.03
N ASP A 273 4.10 26.99 4.95
CA ASP A 273 4.41 28.43 4.92
C ASP A 273 3.64 29.22 5.98
N ASN A 274 2.35 28.93 6.15
CA ASN A 274 1.53 29.58 7.18
C ASN A 274 2.04 29.31 8.60
N PHE A 275 2.51 28.09 8.90
CA PHE A 275 3.14 27.77 10.19
C PHE A 275 4.50 28.45 10.36
N ALA A 276 5.36 28.42 9.32
CA ALA A 276 6.67 29.06 9.36
C ALA A 276 6.57 30.57 9.60
N ASN A 277 5.55 31.21 9.01
CA ASN A 277 5.25 32.64 9.17
C ASN A 277 4.34 32.96 10.36
N GLN A 278 4.08 31.98 11.25
CA GLN A 278 3.24 32.15 12.45
C GLN A 278 1.81 32.64 12.17
N LYS A 279 1.31 32.45 10.94
CA LYS A 279 -0.07 32.75 10.54
C LYS A 279 -1.05 31.70 11.06
N LEU A 280 -0.56 30.47 11.28
CA LEU A 280 -1.30 29.38 11.91
C LEU A 280 -0.53 28.87 13.12
N LYS A 281 -1.26 28.40 14.14
CA LYS A 281 -0.70 27.65 15.27
C LYS A 281 -1.59 26.50 15.70
N PHE A 282 -0.99 25.49 16.30
CA PHE A 282 -1.75 24.41 16.93
C PHE A 282 -2.19 24.79 18.35
N VAL A 283 -3.43 24.45 18.67
CA VAL A 283 -4.01 24.57 20.02
C VAL A 283 -4.54 23.19 20.42
N PRO A 284 -3.84 22.44 21.30
CA PRO A 284 -4.33 21.17 21.80
C PRO A 284 -5.41 21.38 22.87
N ILE A 285 -6.49 20.61 22.78
CA ILE A 285 -7.62 20.67 23.72
C ILE A 285 -7.86 19.28 24.31
N MET A 286 -7.80 19.18 25.63
CA MET A 286 -8.24 17.99 26.36
C MET A 286 -9.77 18.01 26.44
N GLU A 287 -10.42 17.09 25.74
CA GLU A 287 -11.88 17.05 25.64
C GLU A 287 -12.46 16.35 26.88
N PHE A 288 -13.01 17.14 27.81
CA PHE A 288 -13.50 16.64 29.09
C PHE A 288 -14.72 15.71 28.96
N GLN A 289 -14.74 14.72 29.86
CA GLN A 289 -15.84 13.77 30.02
C GLN A 289 -17.06 14.49 30.63
N GLY A 290 -18.23 14.37 30.00
CA GLY A 290 -19.50 14.96 30.49
C GLY A 290 -20.08 16.07 29.62
N ILE A 291 -19.31 16.64 28.68
CA ILE A 291 -19.84 17.56 27.67
C ILE A 291 -20.42 16.73 26.53
N LYS A 292 -21.72 16.90 26.25
CA LYS A 292 -22.36 16.25 25.11
C LYS A 292 -21.72 16.76 23.82
N LYS A 293 -20.97 15.87 23.16
CA LYS A 293 -20.35 16.13 21.86
C LYS A 293 -21.45 16.33 20.82
N THR A 294 -21.35 17.40 20.03
CA THR A 294 -22.31 17.66 18.95
C THR A 294 -22.12 16.63 17.84
N ALA A 295 -23.18 16.40 17.04
CA ALA A 295 -23.07 15.51 15.89
C ALA A 295 -22.01 16.01 14.88
N GLU A 296 -21.91 17.33 14.70
CA GLU A 296 -20.91 17.98 13.86
C GLU A 296 -19.47 17.70 14.33
N PHE A 297 -19.21 17.82 15.63
CA PHE A 297 -17.92 17.50 16.21
C PHE A 297 -17.56 16.02 16.00
N ALA A 298 -18.48 15.12 16.30
CA ALA A 298 -18.27 13.68 16.13
C ALA A 298 -18.05 13.31 14.65
N ASN A 299 -18.82 13.89 13.73
CA ASN A 299 -18.64 13.72 12.29
C ASN A 299 -17.29 14.26 11.80
N THR A 300 -16.81 15.37 12.36
CA THR A 300 -15.49 15.91 12.06
C THR A 300 -14.40 14.92 12.46
N LEU A 301 -14.42 14.41 13.69
CA LEU A 301 -13.46 13.38 14.12
C LEU A 301 -13.56 12.11 13.29
N HIS A 302 -14.76 11.67 12.94
CA HIS A 302 -14.97 10.52 12.07
C HIS A 302 -14.36 10.75 10.69
N SER A 303 -14.49 11.94 10.11
CA SER A 303 -13.87 12.27 8.82
C SER A 303 -12.34 12.15 8.85
N ILE A 304 -11.71 12.63 9.93
CA ILE A 304 -10.26 12.55 10.13
C ILE A 304 -9.83 11.10 10.39
N TYR A 305 -10.60 10.37 11.18
CA TYR A 305 -10.41 8.94 11.43
C TYR A 305 -10.42 8.12 10.14
N MET A 306 -11.33 8.42 9.22
CA MET A 306 -11.41 7.76 7.92
C MET A 306 -10.21 8.08 7.01
N GLU A 307 -9.38 9.08 7.34
CA GLU A 307 -8.10 9.31 6.66
C GLU A 307 -7.01 8.33 7.12
N LEU A 308 -7.16 7.62 8.25
CA LEU A 308 -6.19 6.59 8.65
C LEU A 308 -6.19 5.39 7.68
N PRO A 309 -5.05 4.69 7.54
CA PRO A 309 -5.02 3.34 6.96
C PRO A 309 -5.99 2.38 7.66
N LYS A 310 -6.65 1.46 6.92
CA LYS A 310 -7.70 0.59 7.48
C LYS A 310 -7.25 -0.20 8.73
N PRO A 311 -6.06 -0.81 8.82
CA PRO A 311 -5.65 -1.55 10.02
C PRO A 311 -5.40 -0.66 11.24
N LEU A 312 -5.24 0.65 11.03
CA LEU A 312 -5.09 1.64 12.09
C LEU A 312 -6.43 2.22 12.55
N ARG A 313 -7.55 1.80 11.94
CA ARG A 313 -8.91 2.22 12.28
C ARG A 313 -9.52 1.31 13.35
N PHE A 314 -9.14 1.52 14.60
CA PHE A 314 -9.68 0.77 15.75
C PHE A 314 -11.14 1.12 16.05
N ASN A 315 -11.95 0.10 16.33
CA ASN A 315 -13.37 0.23 16.65
C ASN A 315 -14.20 0.90 15.54
N GLU A 316 -13.88 0.69 14.25
CA GLU A 316 -14.56 1.33 13.10
C GLU A 316 -16.10 1.22 13.18
N THR A 317 -16.64 0.06 13.57
CA THR A 317 -18.09 -0.15 13.68
C THR A 317 -18.75 0.62 14.83
N ASN A 318 -18.00 1.02 15.85
CA ASN A 318 -18.51 1.71 17.04
C ASN A 318 -17.70 2.98 17.36
N PHE A 319 -17.05 3.58 16.36
CA PHE A 319 -16.20 4.76 16.57
C PHE A 319 -16.99 5.88 17.24
N MET A 320 -18.18 6.18 16.70
CA MET A 320 -19.07 7.23 17.22
C MET A 320 -19.51 6.96 18.66
N GLY A 321 -19.83 5.70 19.01
CA GLY A 321 -20.19 5.32 20.38
C GLY A 321 -19.01 5.48 21.34
N SER A 322 -17.79 5.09 20.91
CA SER A 322 -16.59 5.20 21.73
C SER A 322 -16.19 6.65 22.06
N LEU A 323 -16.61 7.64 21.26
CA LEU A 323 -16.42 9.05 21.61
C LEU A 323 -17.22 9.48 22.84
N SER A 324 -18.28 8.76 23.20
CA SER A 324 -19.14 9.07 24.35
C SER A 324 -18.82 8.24 25.59
N ASP A 325 -17.88 7.29 25.51
CA ASP A 325 -17.48 6.47 26.65
C ASP A 325 -16.78 7.34 27.71
N SER A 326 -17.26 7.23 28.94
CA SER A 326 -16.68 7.85 30.14
C SER A 326 -15.23 7.46 30.44
N LYS A 327 -14.69 6.41 29.82
CA LYS A 327 -13.29 5.99 29.98
C LYS A 327 -12.41 6.41 28.81
N THR A 328 -12.99 7.05 27.79
CA THR A 328 -12.23 7.56 26.66
C THR A 328 -11.44 8.80 27.07
N ILE A 329 -10.14 8.78 26.76
CA ILE A 329 -9.26 9.93 26.76
C ILE A 329 -9.27 10.48 25.32
N LEU A 330 -9.60 11.75 25.17
CA LEU A 330 -9.65 12.40 23.86
C LEU A 330 -8.96 13.77 23.93
N THR A 331 -7.99 13.95 23.04
CA THR A 331 -7.35 15.25 22.81
C THR A 331 -7.58 15.65 21.36
N THR A 332 -8.11 16.84 21.11
CA THR A 332 -8.15 17.40 19.76
C THR A 332 -7.00 18.37 19.54
N LEU A 333 -6.61 18.54 18.28
CA LEU A 333 -5.69 19.56 17.82
C LEU A 333 -6.47 20.51 16.92
N ARG A 334 -6.53 21.78 17.31
CA ARG A 334 -7.27 22.83 16.62
C ARG A 334 -6.35 23.90 16.05
N LEU A 335 -6.81 24.63 15.05
CA LEU A 335 -6.09 25.78 14.50
C LEU A 335 -6.42 27.07 15.26
N ASP A 336 -5.38 27.84 15.59
CA ASP A 336 -5.37 29.22 16.10
C ASP A 336 -5.98 29.49 17.48
N ASN A 337 -7.14 28.92 17.78
CA ASN A 337 -7.85 29.13 19.03
C ASN A 337 -8.64 27.88 19.44
N VAL A 338 -9.17 27.92 20.66
CA VAL A 338 -9.89 26.78 21.27
C VAL A 338 -11.16 26.38 20.52
N ASN A 339 -11.73 27.26 19.69
CA ASN A 339 -12.92 27.01 18.88
C ASN A 339 -12.60 26.84 17.39
N GLY A 340 -11.33 26.82 17.01
CA GLY A 340 -10.92 26.68 15.62
C GLY A 340 -11.09 25.26 15.08
N ASP A 341 -10.81 25.11 13.78
CA ASP A 341 -11.03 23.86 13.07
C ASP A 341 -10.19 22.72 13.65
N VAL A 342 -10.84 21.58 13.89
CA VAL A 342 -10.17 20.36 14.33
C VAL A 342 -9.44 19.75 13.13
N VAL A 343 -8.12 19.62 13.27
CA VAL A 343 -7.22 19.07 12.24
C VAL A 343 -6.58 17.75 12.64
N GLY A 344 -6.72 17.35 13.90
CA GLY A 344 -6.29 16.04 14.37
C GLY A 344 -6.80 15.71 15.76
N PHE A 345 -6.60 14.47 16.18
CA PHE A 345 -6.90 14.04 17.53
C PHE A 345 -6.06 12.83 17.95
N ALA A 346 -5.87 12.69 19.26
CA ALA A 346 -5.38 11.49 19.92
C ALA A 346 -6.54 10.93 20.75
N LYS A 347 -6.80 9.63 20.62
CA LYS A 347 -7.87 8.93 21.31
C LYS A 347 -7.34 7.64 21.91
N GLY A 348 -7.90 7.25 23.04
CA GLY A 348 -7.52 6.02 23.70
C GLY A 348 -8.33 5.80 24.97
N GLY A 349 -7.96 4.78 25.72
CA GLY A 349 -8.62 4.40 26.97
C GLY A 349 -7.96 3.16 27.58
N PRO A 350 -8.55 2.58 28.64
CA PRO A 350 -8.05 1.33 29.22
C PRO A 350 -7.85 0.24 28.17
N LEU A 351 -6.73 -0.47 28.25
CA LEU A 351 -6.37 -1.54 27.32
C LEU A 351 -7.47 -2.61 27.21
N GLU A 352 -8.17 -2.90 28.30
CA GLU A 352 -9.24 -3.90 28.39
C GLU A 352 -10.46 -3.56 27.52
N ASN A 353 -10.58 -2.33 27.04
CA ASN A 353 -11.65 -1.92 26.13
C ASN A 353 -11.37 -2.28 24.66
N TYR A 354 -10.21 -2.86 24.35
CA TYR A 354 -9.77 -3.12 22.99
C TYR A 354 -9.63 -4.62 22.70
N ASN A 355 -10.23 -5.06 21.60
CA ASN A 355 -10.02 -6.40 21.06
C ASN A 355 -8.77 -6.39 20.17
N LEU A 356 -7.65 -6.84 20.71
CA LEU A 356 -6.39 -6.96 19.99
C LEU A 356 -6.31 -8.28 19.21
N ARG A 357 -5.38 -8.35 18.25
CA ARG A 357 -5.02 -9.60 17.57
C ARG A 357 -4.55 -10.63 18.62
N SER A 358 -5.00 -11.88 18.51
CA SER A 358 -4.75 -12.97 19.47
C SER A 358 -3.28 -13.28 19.73
N GLU A 359 -2.42 -12.89 18.80
CA GLU A 359 -0.98 -13.04 18.82
C GLU A 359 -0.32 -12.08 19.81
N ILE A 360 -0.98 -10.95 20.11
CA ILE A 360 -0.49 -9.98 21.09
C ILE A 360 -0.77 -10.51 22.49
N LYS A 361 0.31 -10.93 23.17
CA LYS A 361 0.29 -11.39 24.56
C LYS A 361 0.86 -10.32 25.48
N ASP A 362 0.10 -9.24 25.70
CA ASP A 362 0.50 -8.19 26.62
C ASP A 362 0.30 -8.64 28.07
N GLU A 363 1.39 -8.80 28.82
CA GLU A 363 1.36 -9.22 30.24
C GLU A 363 0.63 -8.23 31.17
N ASN A 364 0.33 -7.01 30.72
CA ASN A 364 -0.44 -6.05 31.48
C ASN A 364 -1.93 -6.01 31.12
N PHE A 365 -2.37 -6.83 30.16
CA PHE A 365 -3.78 -7.04 29.90
C PHE A 365 -4.51 -7.55 31.16
N ASP A 366 -5.75 -7.08 31.38
CA ASP A 366 -6.60 -7.32 32.56
C ASP A 366 -6.10 -6.78 33.91
N LYS A 367 -4.91 -6.15 33.97
CA LYS A 367 -4.37 -5.54 35.21
C LYS A 367 -4.91 -4.14 35.48
N LYS A 368 -5.64 -3.53 34.53
CA LYS A 368 -6.23 -2.17 34.65
C LYS A 368 -5.21 -1.07 34.92
N ASN A 369 -3.97 -1.30 34.54
CA ASN A 369 -2.83 -0.41 34.74
C ASN A 369 -2.27 0.17 33.43
N THR A 370 -2.86 -0.21 32.29
CA THR A 370 -2.36 0.14 30.96
C THR A 370 -3.40 0.91 30.16
N VAL A 371 -2.97 2.03 29.56
CA VAL A 371 -3.75 2.77 28.58
C VAL A 371 -3.34 2.35 27.17
N PHE A 372 -4.32 2.14 26.29
CA PHE A 372 -4.08 2.00 24.87
C PHE A 372 -4.26 3.35 24.18
N LEU A 373 -3.23 3.81 23.46
CA LEU A 373 -3.31 4.94 22.55
C LEU A 373 -3.60 4.43 21.14
N GLU A 374 -4.76 4.78 20.61
CA GLU A 374 -5.08 4.53 19.20
C GLU A 374 -4.11 5.32 18.29
N PRO A 375 -3.88 4.86 17.05
CA PRO A 375 -3.09 5.60 16.08
C PRO A 375 -3.55 7.06 15.97
N ILE A 376 -2.60 7.99 16.08
CA ILE A 376 -2.89 9.42 16.03
C ILE A 376 -3.46 9.76 14.65
N ALA A 377 -4.63 10.41 14.66
CA ALA A 377 -5.33 10.79 13.45
C ALA A 377 -5.10 12.27 13.16
N LEU A 378 -4.61 12.60 11.97
CA LEU A 378 -4.37 13.95 11.51
C LEU A 378 -4.83 14.07 10.06
N ARG A 379 -5.45 15.21 9.74
CA ARG A 379 -5.75 15.59 8.36
C ARG A 379 -4.47 15.66 7.55
N MET A 380 -4.55 15.23 6.29
CA MET A 380 -3.45 15.36 5.34
C MET A 380 -2.95 16.82 5.26
N GLY A 381 -1.62 16.98 5.21
CA GLY A 381 -0.94 18.27 5.17
C GLY A 381 -0.61 18.91 6.52
N TYR A 382 -1.03 18.32 7.65
CA TYR A 382 -0.60 18.75 8.99
C TYR A 382 0.46 17.82 9.62
N TRP A 383 0.78 16.70 8.96
CA TRP A 383 1.92 15.85 9.33
C TRP A 383 3.24 16.60 9.14
N GLY A 384 4.25 16.30 9.97
CA GLY A 384 5.57 16.96 9.91
C GLY A 384 5.69 18.28 10.66
N LEU A 385 4.58 18.92 11.03
CA LEU A 385 4.56 20.23 11.69
C LEU A 385 4.60 20.16 13.23
N GLY A 386 4.99 19.00 13.80
CA GLY A 386 4.95 18.75 15.24
C GLY A 386 3.58 18.33 15.80
N ALA A 387 2.54 18.32 14.97
CA ALA A 387 1.16 17.99 15.36
C ALA A 387 1.03 16.64 16.10
N GLY A 388 1.61 15.57 15.52
CA GLY A 388 1.55 14.23 16.11
C GLY A 388 2.31 14.12 17.42
N HIS A 389 3.43 14.84 17.55
CA HIS A 389 4.18 14.91 18.79
C HIS A 389 3.35 15.61 19.88
N THR A 390 2.77 16.78 19.59
CA THR A 390 1.91 17.52 20.53
C THR A 390 0.74 16.67 21.02
N LEU A 391 0.02 16.02 20.11
CA LEU A 391 -1.11 15.13 20.46
C LEU A 391 -0.67 13.99 21.36
N ARG A 392 0.47 13.34 21.06
CA ARG A 392 1.03 12.28 21.90
C ARG A 392 1.39 12.78 23.29
N GLN A 393 2.08 13.91 23.42
CA GLN A 393 2.54 14.44 24.71
C GLN A 393 1.37 14.78 25.62
N ILE A 394 0.33 15.43 25.09
CA ILE A 394 -0.87 15.76 25.86
C ILE A 394 -1.66 14.50 26.25
N PHE A 395 -1.66 13.47 25.41
CA PHE A 395 -2.25 12.18 25.77
C PHE A 395 -1.48 11.48 26.89
N LEU A 396 -0.14 11.44 26.81
CA LEU A 396 0.72 10.87 27.85
C LEU A 396 0.49 11.54 29.20
N MET A 397 0.45 12.87 29.22
CA MET A 397 0.17 13.66 30.42
C MET A 397 -1.19 13.31 31.06
N GLN A 398 -2.23 13.13 30.24
CA GLN A 398 -3.54 12.70 30.73
C GLN A 398 -3.52 11.27 31.27
N ALA A 399 -2.84 10.35 30.58
CA ALA A 399 -2.71 8.98 31.03
C ALA A 399 -2.03 8.88 32.39
N HIS A 400 -0.93 9.62 32.58
CA HIS A 400 -0.25 9.73 33.86
C HIS A 400 -1.17 10.34 34.94
N THR A 401 -1.93 11.39 34.62
CA THR A 401 -2.89 12.01 35.55
C THR A 401 -4.01 11.06 35.98
N LEU A 402 -4.36 10.09 35.13
CA LEU A 402 -5.35 9.05 35.41
C LEU A 402 -4.74 7.82 36.12
N ASN A 403 -3.48 7.90 36.56
CA ASN A 403 -2.75 6.86 37.28
C ASN A 403 -2.58 5.54 36.49
N PHE A 404 -2.44 5.61 35.18
CA PHE A 404 -1.92 4.47 34.40
C PHE A 404 -0.42 4.36 34.60
N ASN A 405 0.08 3.12 34.72
CA ASN A 405 1.51 2.83 34.85
C ASN A 405 2.17 2.60 33.49
N PHE A 406 1.39 2.16 32.50
CA PHE A 406 1.89 1.82 31.18
C PHE A 406 1.04 2.44 30.08
N LEU A 407 1.67 2.74 28.95
CA LEU A 407 1.00 3.03 27.70
C LEU A 407 1.42 2.02 26.64
N THR A 408 0.45 1.56 25.86
CA THR A 408 0.69 0.72 24.70
C THR A 408 -0.03 1.24 23.45
N SER A 409 0.49 0.91 22.28
CA SER A 409 -0.01 1.38 20.98
C SER A 409 0.66 0.61 19.83
N PHE A 410 0.27 0.94 18.60
CA PHE A 410 0.92 0.47 17.38
C PHE A 410 1.75 1.58 16.75
N ALA A 411 2.90 1.23 16.18
CA ALA A 411 3.71 2.15 15.38
C ALA A 411 4.59 1.36 14.39
N PHE A 412 5.12 2.04 13.38
CA PHE A 412 6.15 1.44 12.52
C PHE A 412 7.37 1.02 13.34
N ARG A 413 7.95 -0.15 13.02
CA ARG A 413 9.14 -0.72 13.68
C ARG A 413 10.23 0.32 13.93
N ASP A 414 10.60 1.10 12.90
CA ASP A 414 11.67 2.10 12.98
C ASP A 414 11.35 3.25 13.96
N VAL A 415 10.07 3.57 14.14
CA VAL A 415 9.62 4.55 15.14
C VAL A 415 9.82 3.99 16.55
N ILE A 416 9.48 2.71 16.76
CA ILE A 416 9.65 2.05 18.05
C ILE A 416 11.14 1.86 18.36
N GLU A 417 11.95 1.45 17.39
CA GLU A 417 13.40 1.34 17.54
C GLU A 417 14.04 2.65 17.99
N LYS A 418 13.62 3.80 17.42
CA LYS A 418 14.06 5.12 17.89
C LYS A 418 13.64 5.39 19.34
N ARG A 419 12.44 4.97 19.74
CA ARG A 419 11.93 5.14 21.12
C ARG A 419 12.58 4.20 22.13
N THR A 420 13.04 3.02 21.71
CA THR A 420 13.81 2.10 22.58
C THR A 420 15.12 2.74 23.05
N LYS A 421 15.70 3.62 22.22
CA LYS A 421 16.95 4.35 22.49
C LYS A 421 16.70 5.74 23.12
N SER A 422 15.45 6.15 23.27
CA SER A 422 15.08 7.44 23.87
C SER A 422 14.77 7.28 25.36
N MET A 423 14.43 8.38 26.02
CA MET A 423 13.97 8.35 27.41
C MET A 423 12.63 7.62 27.60
N GLU A 424 11.85 7.40 26.52
CA GLU A 424 10.60 6.64 26.59
C GLU A 424 10.84 5.13 26.83
N LYS A 425 12.07 4.63 26.58
CA LYS A 425 12.47 3.22 26.78
C LYS A 425 11.44 2.21 26.27
N ALA A 426 10.92 2.44 25.06
CA ALA A 426 9.89 1.58 24.50
C ALA A 426 10.36 0.13 24.37
N GLU A 427 9.43 -0.79 24.59
CA GLU A 427 9.63 -2.23 24.47
C GLU A 427 8.69 -2.80 23.41
N PHE A 428 9.22 -3.70 22.57
CA PHE A 428 8.41 -4.45 21.63
C PHE A 428 7.69 -5.57 22.37
N VAL A 429 6.37 -5.59 22.34
CA VAL A 429 5.58 -6.72 22.87
C VAL A 429 5.33 -7.74 21.76
N PHE A 430 5.03 -7.27 20.53
CA PHE A 430 4.84 -8.14 19.38
C PHE A 430 5.26 -7.45 18.07
N LYS A 431 5.99 -8.19 17.22
CA LYS A 431 6.41 -7.73 15.90
C LYS A 431 5.58 -8.41 14.82
N PHE A 432 5.00 -7.64 13.91
CA PHE A 432 4.25 -8.15 12.78
C PHE A 432 5.13 -8.14 11.54
N ASP A 433 5.27 -9.28 10.89
CA ASP A 433 5.94 -9.40 9.60
C ASP A 433 4.95 -9.93 8.56
N PRO A 434 4.98 -9.42 7.31
CA PRO A 434 5.86 -8.36 6.81
C PRO A 434 5.40 -6.91 7.13
N GLU A 435 4.24 -6.71 7.76
CA GLU A 435 3.58 -5.38 7.92
C GLU A 435 4.40 -4.35 8.74
N ARG A 436 5.22 -4.77 9.71
CA ARG A 436 6.06 -3.90 10.56
C ARG A 436 5.31 -2.80 11.34
N TRP A 437 3.98 -2.87 11.42
CA TRP A 437 3.17 -2.12 12.39
C TRP A 437 3.14 -2.86 13.72
N ASP A 438 4.27 -2.77 14.42
CA ASP A 438 4.51 -3.50 15.64
C ASP A 438 3.74 -2.90 16.82
N TYR A 439 3.40 -3.77 17.77
CA TYR A 439 2.79 -3.39 19.03
C TYR A 439 3.90 -3.19 20.08
N TYR A 440 3.87 -2.05 20.75
CA TYR A 440 4.89 -1.66 21.73
C TYR A 440 4.26 -1.13 23.02
N ARG A 441 5.07 -1.11 24.08
CA ARG A 441 4.70 -0.56 25.38
C ARG A 441 5.77 0.38 25.90
N ILE A 442 5.38 1.31 26.76
CA ILE A 442 6.25 2.19 27.54
C ILE A 442 5.74 2.25 28.99
N GLU A 443 6.64 2.53 29.91
CA GLU A 443 6.30 2.94 31.29
C GLU A 443 6.00 4.46 31.29
N LEU A 444 5.01 4.88 32.09
CA LEU A 444 4.52 6.27 32.15
C LEU A 444 5.15 7.10 33.28
#